data_AF-A0A1H7ENQ0-F1
#
_entry.id   AF-A0A1H7ENQ0-F1
#
_cell.length_a   1.000
_cell.length_b   1.000
_cell.length_c   1.000
_cell.angle_alpha   90.00
_cell.angle_beta   90.00
_cell.angle_gamma   90.00
#
_symmetry.space_group_name_H-M   'P 1'
#
loop_
_entity.id
_entity.type
_entity.pdbx_description
1 polymer ?
#
loop_
_entity_poly.entity_id
_entity_poly.type
_entity_poly.pdbx_seq_one_letter_code
_entity_poly.pdbx_strand_id
1 'polypeptide(L)' 'MIKSEVYRFSYTLTRGLGRTYEVTINVARLDSGAFAYAGVGAL' A
#
# COMPACT_ATOMS: atom_id res chain seq x y z
N MET A 1 16.77 12.94 4.72
CA MET A 1 15.43 13.60 4.86
C MET A 1 14.43 12.64 4.26
N ILE A 2 13.61 11.98 5.07
CA ILE A 2 12.75 10.88 4.60
C ILE A 2 11.70 11.47 3.65
N LYS A 3 11.79 11.14 2.36
CA LYS A 3 10.69 11.35 1.42
C LYS A 3 9.72 10.18 1.58
N SER A 4 8.51 10.50 2.01
CA SER A 4 7.42 9.53 2.10
C SER A 4 6.48 9.77 0.93
N GLU A 5 6.15 8.71 0.19
CA GLU A 5 5.17 8.75 -0.89
C GLU A 5 3.97 7.87 -0.52
N VAL A 6 2.77 8.38 -0.79
CA VAL A 6 1.52 7.67 -0.51
C VAL A 6 0.86 7.31 -1.83
N TYR A 7 0.62 6.02 -2.03
CA TYR A 7 -0.06 5.47 -3.20
C TYR A 7 -1.43 4.95 -2.79
N ARG A 8 -2.47 5.30 -3.58
CA ARG A 8 -3.83 4.82 -3.40
C ARG A 8 -4.34 4.23 -4.70
N PHE A 9 -4.90 3.04 -4.62
CA PHE A 9 -5.52 2.37 -5.76
C PHE A 9 -6.59 1.39 -5.29
N SER A 10 -7.61 1.21 -6.13
CA SER A 10 -8.66 0.25 -5.89
C SER A 10 -8.18 -1.15 -6.30
N TYR A 11 -8.42 -2.14 -5.44
CA TYR A 11 -8.12 -3.55 -5.70
C TYR A 11 -9.39 -4.39 -5.63
N THR A 12 -9.66 -5.14 -6.69
CA THR A 12 -10.82 -6.05 -6.76
C THR A 12 -10.35 -7.47 -6.50
N LEU A 13 -10.69 -8.03 -5.34
CA LEU A 13 -10.46 -9.44 -5.04
C LEU A 13 -11.58 -10.27 -5.69
N THR A 14 -11.23 -11.04 -6.71
CA THR A 14 -12.17 -11.83 -7.52
C THR A 14 -12.48 -13.23 -6.95
N ARG A 15 -12.06 -13.53 -5.71
CA ARG A 15 -12.42 -14.80 -5.03
C ARG A 15 -13.75 -14.66 -4.29
N GLY A 16 -14.78 -15.38 -4.76
CA GLY A 16 -16.12 -15.39 -4.15
C GLY A 16 -16.99 -14.22 -4.64
N LEU A 17 -17.81 -13.65 -3.75
CA LEU A 17 -18.49 -12.36 -4.01
C LEU A 17 -17.40 -11.29 -4.16
N GLY A 18 -17.16 -10.83 -5.39
CA GLY A 18 -16.12 -9.84 -5.69
C GLY A 18 -16.23 -8.64 -4.76
N ARG A 19 -15.15 -8.37 -4.01
CA ARG A 19 -15.05 -7.22 -3.12
C ARG A 19 -14.01 -6.25 -3.66
N THR A 20 -14.40 -4.99 -3.74
CA THR A 20 -13.50 -3.89 -4.07
C THR A 20 -13.02 -3.25 -2.78
N TYR A 21 -11.71 -3.13 -2.63
CA TYR A 21 -11.04 -2.53 -1.50
C TYR A 21 -10.30 -1.28 -1.95
N GLU A 22 -10.35 -0.23 -1.13
CA GLU A 22 -9.41 0.88 -1.25
C GLU A 22 -8.11 0.51 -0.55
N VAL A 23 -7.01 0.42 -1.32
CA VAL A 23 -5.70 0.06 -0.80
C VAL A 23 -4.84 1.31 -0.70
N THR A 24 -4.23 1.53 0.47
CA THR A 24 -3.26 2.61 0.70
C THR A 24 -1.90 2.01 1.02
N ILE A 25 -0.87 2.41 0.27
CA ILE A 25 0.52 2.02 0.49
C ILE A 25 1.32 3.27 0.86
N ASN A 26 1.99 3.23 2.02
CA ASN A 26 2.92 4.25 2.44
C ASN A 26 4.34 3.75 2.16
N VAL A 27 5.07 4.41 1.27
CA VAL A 27 6.46 4.09 0.92
C VAL A 27 7.37 5.09 1.62
N ALA A 28 8.11 4.61 2.62
CA ALA A 28 9.19 5.39 3.21
C ALA A 28 10.48 5.09 2.46
N ARG A 29 11.05 6.11 1.80
CA ARG A 29 12.35 5.98 1.13
C ARG A 29 13.45 6.24 2.17
N LEU A 30 14.16 5.19 2.56
CA LEU A 30 15.35 5.32 3.39
C LEU A 30 16.52 5.77 2.51
N ASP A 31 17.37 6.65 3.04
CA ASP A 31 18.54 7.18 2.33
C ASP A 31 19.55 6.07 1.93
N SER A 32 19.42 4.87 2.51
CA SER A 32 20.16 3.65 2.14
C SER A 32 19.64 2.94 0.87
N GLY A 33 18.55 3.42 0.27
CA GLY A 33 17.89 2.77 -0.86
C GLY A 33 16.99 1.58 -0.48
N ALA A 34 16.87 1.28 0.82
CA ALA A 34 15.93 0.27 1.30
C ALA A 34 14.49 0.83 1.31
N PHE A 35 13.55 0.08 0.73
CA PHE A 35 12.13 0.39 0.75
C PHE A 35 11.46 -0.45 1.85
N ALA A 36 10.93 0.20 2.88
CA ALA A 36 10.14 -0.48 3.91
C ALA A 36 8.65 -0.38 3.56
N TYR A 37 7.96 -1.53 3.47
CA TYR A 37 6.52 -1.60 3.25
C TYR A 37 5.81 -1.88 4.57
N ALA A 38 4.99 -0.95 5.03
CA ALA A 38 4.04 -1.16 6.12
C ALA A 38 2.63 -1.21 5.51
N GLY A 39 2.19 -2.41 5.11
CA GLY A 39 0.83 -2.64 4.65
C GLY A 39 -0.12 -2.74 5.83
N VAL A 40 -1.10 -1.83 5.90
CA VAL A 40 -2.30 -2.01 6.74
C VAL A 40 -3.38 -2.56 5.83
N GLY A 41 -3.55 -3.88 5.83
CA GLY A 41 -4.70 -4.51 5.19
C GLY A 41 -5.95 -4.25 6.03
N ALA A 42 -6.97 -3.62 5.45
CA ALA A 42 -8.28 -3.53 6.06
C ALA A 42 -8.93 -4.93 6.02
N LEU A 43 -9.11 -5.53 7.20
CA LEU A 43 -9.92 -6.74 7.43
C LEU A 43 -11.41 -6.42 7.32
#